data_AF-A0A8H4TW05-F1
#
_entry.id   AF-A0A8H4TW05-F1
#
_cell.length_a   1.000
_cell.length_b   1.000
_cell.length_c   1.000
_cell.angle_alpha   90.00
_cell.angle_beta   90.00
_cell.angle_gamma   90.00
#
_symmetry.space_group_name_H-M   'P 1'
#
loop_
_entity.id
_entity.type
_entity.pdbx_description
1 polymer ?
#
loop_
_entity_poly.entity_id
_entity_poly.type
_entity_poly.pdbx_seq_one_letter_code
_entity_poly.pdbx_strand_id
1 'polypeptide(L)'
;MMSDIYTKAIKVLSCIGPRENDSEFLHQVLEETKSLKIDLYSSRETIPADGTFDARSPIIDGIKEFKSSKKNWKSFSIRLRKAFLAFANREYWSRLWIIQEVAATSRSGGQLKVLCGSDKFSRSEIYLLFYIAGYMAKDWRIREVGAIQLSNLNCTIELTGKMTYRGQAGEQDLYEEHLHHCFRFVMDTTTVRRIGAHQVFSFTDDLFKCSRPEDKIYELLSLIKWSDAFPPVRPVYHESASFELAKALIRQTDWMSPSEIQRILKGLEIRCNHKWMQDRIAMRSGSLIPIEDVDDRDPIHRFSGANHLVMVIRRNDANQLTASLDNTKDRTSPPTILDDMAAGLRNFPNKYEKAQLLFANSKVGALLCGAAQEGDLMVQTGYGRGLLILRYTDKQDECTIVGQGLLCTGYHFPRRLPERADILEERLERFRKEESHPKVYKPLIRPWRFSARVAMQDEELQGMTKREYEERELESQLEEARRSTEVGYMTNIQLKTKPVEMLVLAGQDVEKDGSHNVEESLRRLSTTIHGMVRFIPLA
;
A
#
# COMPACT_ATOMS: atom_id res chain seq x y z
N MET A 1 -30.96 1.24 -2.65
CA MET A 1 -29.82 0.95 -3.55
C MET A 1 -29.92 -0.49 -4.05
N MET A 2 -29.24 -0.87 -5.14
CA MET A 2 -29.29 -2.23 -5.70
C MET A 2 -29.00 -3.33 -4.67
N SER A 3 -28.00 -3.12 -3.82
CA SER A 3 -27.71 -4.01 -2.69
C SER A 3 -28.88 -4.33 -1.75
N ASP A 4 -29.84 -3.41 -1.55
CA ASP A 4 -31.01 -3.66 -0.70
C ASP A 4 -31.94 -4.69 -1.33
N ILE A 5 -32.04 -4.70 -2.66
CA ILE A 5 -32.83 -5.67 -3.41
C ILE A 5 -32.20 -7.06 -3.23
N TYR A 6 -30.89 -7.18 -3.44
CA TYR A 6 -30.19 -8.46 -3.32
C TYR A 6 -30.11 -8.98 -1.88
N THR A 7 -30.05 -8.09 -0.89
CA THR A 7 -30.06 -8.49 0.53
C THR A 7 -31.41 -9.07 0.93
N LYS A 8 -32.51 -8.66 0.28
CA LYS A 8 -33.85 -9.23 0.53
C LYS A 8 -34.13 -10.49 -0.30
N ALA A 9 -33.27 -10.81 -1.27
CA ALA A 9 -33.48 -11.94 -2.15
C ALA A 9 -33.16 -13.26 -1.44
N ILE A 10 -34.08 -14.23 -1.55
CA ILE A 10 -33.86 -15.62 -1.09
C ILE A 10 -32.75 -16.28 -1.92
N LYS A 11 -32.63 -15.89 -3.19
CA LYS A 11 -31.70 -16.46 -4.15
C LYS A 11 -31.27 -15.41 -5.18
N VAL A 12 -29.98 -15.38 -5.49
CA VAL A 12 -29.42 -14.57 -6.59
C VAL A 12 -28.89 -15.49 -7.66
N LEU A 13 -29.25 -15.19 -8.91
CA LEU A 13 -28.81 -15.94 -10.08
C LEU A 13 -27.79 -15.10 -10.85
N SER A 14 -26.52 -15.52 -10.85
CA SER A 14 -25.44 -14.85 -11.59
C SER A 14 -25.26 -15.50 -12.95
N CYS A 15 -25.83 -14.91 -14.00
CA CYS A 15 -25.77 -15.42 -15.37
C CYS A 15 -24.49 -14.93 -16.06
N ILE A 16 -23.46 -15.76 -16.12
CA ILE A 16 -22.10 -15.34 -16.55
C ILE A 16 -21.84 -15.53 -18.04
N GLY A 17 -22.89 -15.83 -18.82
CA GLY A 17 -22.83 -16.01 -20.27
C GLY A 17 -23.10 -17.45 -20.74
N PRO A 18 -22.91 -17.72 -22.05
CA PRO A 18 -23.22 -19.02 -22.65
C PRO A 18 -22.28 -20.12 -22.16
N ARG A 19 -22.69 -21.37 -22.38
CA ARG A 19 -21.84 -22.54 -22.18
C ARG A 19 -20.74 -22.52 -23.24
N GLU A 20 -19.51 -22.69 -22.80
CA GLU A 20 -18.35 -22.90 -23.66
C GLU A 20 -17.71 -24.24 -23.29
N ASN A 21 -16.89 -24.81 -24.16
CA ASN A 21 -16.26 -26.13 -23.94
C ASN A 21 -15.53 -26.23 -22.58
N ASP A 22 -15.05 -25.10 -22.07
CA ASP A 22 -14.36 -25.01 -20.79
C ASP A 22 -15.31 -25.14 -19.58
N SER A 23 -16.53 -24.61 -19.63
CA SER A 23 -17.47 -24.71 -18.50
C SER A 23 -18.05 -26.12 -18.33
N GLU A 24 -18.26 -26.83 -19.43
CA GLU A 24 -18.64 -28.25 -19.40
C GLU A 24 -17.58 -29.10 -18.71
N PHE A 25 -16.31 -28.84 -19.01
CA PHE A 25 -15.20 -29.54 -18.37
C PHE A 25 -15.17 -29.26 -16.86
N LEU A 26 -15.40 -28.01 -16.42
CA LEU A 26 -15.49 -27.69 -14.99
C LEU A 26 -16.65 -28.42 -14.31
N HIS A 27 -17.81 -28.50 -14.96
CA HIS A 27 -18.94 -29.27 -14.44
C HIS A 27 -18.62 -30.76 -14.34
N GLN A 28 -17.99 -31.34 -15.36
CA GLN A 28 -17.53 -32.74 -15.32
C GLN A 28 -16.58 -33.00 -14.15
N VAL A 29 -15.62 -32.09 -13.91
CA VAL A 29 -14.69 -32.19 -12.78
C VAL A 29 -15.43 -32.20 -11.44
N LEU A 30 -16.50 -31.41 -11.30
CA LEU A 30 -17.34 -31.43 -10.10
C LEU A 30 -18.11 -32.74 -9.95
N GLU A 31 -18.73 -33.26 -11.02
CA GLU A 31 -19.45 -34.54 -10.98
C GLU A 31 -18.52 -35.73 -10.67
N GLU A 32 -17.31 -35.71 -11.21
CA GLU A 32 -16.26 -36.68 -10.85
C GLU A 32 -15.83 -36.53 -9.39
N THR A 33 -15.75 -35.30 -8.87
CA THR A 33 -15.43 -35.07 -7.46
C THR A 33 -16.56 -35.56 -6.54
N LYS A 34 -17.83 -35.32 -6.91
CA LYS A 34 -19.01 -35.81 -6.20
C LYS A 34 -19.05 -37.34 -6.12
N SER A 35 -18.79 -38.01 -7.24
CA SER A 35 -18.90 -39.47 -7.34
C SER A 35 -17.71 -40.22 -6.74
N LEU A 36 -16.49 -39.72 -6.93
CA LEU A 36 -15.27 -40.42 -6.51
C LEU A 36 -14.80 -40.03 -5.10
N LYS A 37 -15.16 -38.82 -4.63
CA LYS A 37 -14.64 -38.21 -3.40
C LYS A 37 -15.75 -37.42 -2.68
N ILE A 38 -16.76 -38.15 -2.20
CA ILE A 38 -17.88 -37.59 -1.44
C ILE A 38 -17.39 -36.73 -0.27
N ASP A 39 -16.32 -37.14 0.42
CA ASP A 39 -15.75 -36.40 1.55
C ASP A 39 -15.12 -35.06 1.11
N LEU A 40 -14.39 -35.04 0.00
CA LEU A 40 -13.85 -33.81 -0.59
C LEU A 40 -14.98 -32.86 -1.00
N TYR A 41 -15.99 -33.39 -1.68
CA TYR A 41 -17.13 -32.60 -2.11
C TYR A 41 -17.96 -32.08 -0.93
N SER A 42 -18.10 -32.85 0.15
CA SER A 42 -18.82 -32.44 1.37
C SER A 42 -18.04 -31.36 2.14
N SER A 43 -16.70 -31.41 2.10
CA SER A 43 -15.83 -30.44 2.75
C SER A 43 -15.84 -29.06 2.08
N ARG A 44 -16.45 -28.90 0.90
CA ARG A 44 -16.48 -27.63 0.16
C ARG A 44 -17.07 -26.45 0.95
N GLU A 45 -18.00 -26.71 1.85
CA GLU A 45 -18.63 -25.68 2.70
C GLU A 45 -17.69 -25.19 3.80
N THR A 46 -16.63 -25.96 4.09
CA THR A 46 -15.59 -25.61 5.08
C THR A 46 -14.42 -24.84 4.47
N ILE A 47 -14.41 -24.64 3.15
CA ILE A 47 -13.36 -23.89 2.46
C ILE A 47 -13.37 -22.45 2.97
N PRO A 48 -12.25 -21.96 3.53
CA PRO A 48 -12.13 -20.56 3.89
C PRO A 48 -12.37 -19.70 2.64
N ALA A 49 -13.38 -18.85 2.69
CA ALA A 49 -13.69 -17.97 1.56
C ALA A 49 -12.75 -16.74 1.51
N ASP A 50 -11.65 -16.74 2.28
CA ASP A 50 -10.49 -15.86 2.08
C ASP A 50 -9.45 -16.46 1.11
N GLY A 51 -9.70 -17.68 0.61
CA GLY A 51 -8.83 -18.35 -0.34
C GLY A 51 -7.49 -18.79 0.27
N THR A 52 -7.34 -18.77 1.59
CA THR A 52 -6.12 -19.24 2.25
C THR A 52 -6.04 -20.76 2.19
N PHE A 53 -4.90 -21.25 1.72
CA PHE A 53 -4.58 -22.68 1.75
C PHE A 53 -3.96 -23.00 3.10
N ASP A 54 -4.77 -23.46 4.06
CA ASP A 54 -4.20 -24.17 5.20
C ASP A 54 -3.70 -25.52 4.72
N ALA A 55 -2.37 -25.70 4.71
CA ALA A 55 -1.72 -26.94 4.31
C ALA A 55 -2.14 -28.14 5.19
N ARG A 56 -2.73 -27.88 6.36
CA ARG A 56 -3.26 -28.89 7.29
C ARG A 56 -4.77 -29.13 7.12
N SER A 57 -5.43 -28.45 6.18
CA SER A 57 -6.86 -28.64 5.95
C SER A 57 -7.13 -30.04 5.37
N PRO A 58 -8.13 -30.79 5.89
CA PRO A 58 -8.54 -32.09 5.34
C PRO A 58 -8.87 -32.05 3.83
N ILE A 59 -9.24 -30.87 3.32
CA ILE A 59 -9.52 -30.69 1.90
C ILE A 59 -8.29 -30.96 1.03
N ILE A 60 -7.09 -30.68 1.54
CA ILE A 60 -5.84 -30.87 0.82
C ILE A 60 -5.58 -32.35 0.58
N ASP A 61 -5.87 -33.20 1.56
CA ASP A 61 -5.71 -34.64 1.41
C ASP A 61 -6.75 -35.21 0.42
N GLY A 62 -7.98 -34.70 0.46
CA GLY A 62 -8.98 -34.99 -0.57
C GLY A 62 -8.52 -34.60 -1.98
N ILE A 63 -7.90 -33.43 -2.14
CA ILE A 63 -7.37 -32.97 -3.44
C ILE A 63 -6.18 -33.84 -3.88
N LYS A 64 -5.26 -34.23 -2.98
CA LYS A 64 -4.16 -35.16 -3.28
C LYS A 64 -4.67 -36.50 -3.77
N GLU A 65 -5.71 -37.02 -3.14
CA GLU A 65 -6.31 -38.28 -3.52
C GLU A 65 -7.03 -38.18 -4.88
N PHE A 66 -7.82 -37.12 -5.08
CA PHE A 66 -8.44 -36.81 -6.36
C PHE A 66 -7.41 -36.66 -7.49
N LYS A 67 -6.28 -36.01 -7.22
CA LYS A 67 -5.15 -35.92 -8.15
C LYS A 67 -4.59 -37.30 -8.47
N SER A 68 -4.39 -38.14 -7.47
CA SER A 68 -3.82 -39.50 -7.63
C SER A 68 -4.73 -40.42 -8.43
N SER A 69 -6.04 -40.16 -8.46
CA SER A 69 -6.99 -40.93 -9.26
C SER A 69 -6.95 -40.59 -10.77
N LYS A 70 -6.18 -39.59 -11.21
CA LYS A 70 -6.08 -39.19 -12.62
C LYS A 70 -4.89 -39.84 -13.32
N LYS A 71 -5.17 -40.77 -14.27
CA LYS A 71 -4.16 -41.49 -15.06
C LYS A 71 -3.15 -40.58 -15.79
N ASN A 72 -3.59 -39.40 -16.26
CA ASN A 72 -2.72 -38.38 -16.86
C ASN A 72 -2.93 -37.03 -16.15
N TRP A 73 -2.52 -36.96 -14.88
CA TRP A 73 -2.75 -35.80 -14.04
C TRP A 73 -2.15 -34.50 -14.60
N LYS A 74 -1.02 -34.55 -15.34
CA LYS A 74 -0.39 -33.36 -15.92
C LYS A 74 -1.25 -32.73 -17.02
N SER A 75 -1.74 -33.53 -17.97
CA SER A 75 -2.62 -33.03 -19.03
C SER A 75 -3.94 -32.54 -18.44
N PHE A 76 -4.48 -33.27 -17.46
CA PHE A 76 -5.68 -32.89 -16.73
C PHE A 76 -5.51 -31.54 -16.00
N SER A 77 -4.40 -31.35 -15.27
CA SER A 77 -4.17 -30.11 -14.50
C SER A 77 -4.01 -28.88 -15.40
N ILE A 78 -3.33 -29.02 -16.55
CA ILE A 78 -3.22 -27.95 -17.54
C ILE A 78 -4.61 -27.60 -18.08
N ARG A 79 -5.41 -28.60 -18.47
CA ARG A 79 -6.77 -28.38 -18.97
C ARG A 79 -7.68 -27.72 -17.92
N LEU A 80 -7.61 -28.17 -16.67
CA LEU A 80 -8.40 -27.60 -15.57
C LEU A 80 -8.04 -26.15 -15.31
N ARG A 81 -6.75 -25.82 -15.25
CA ARG A 81 -6.31 -24.43 -15.06
C ARG A 81 -6.76 -23.54 -16.21
N LYS A 82 -6.62 -23.99 -17.46
CA LYS A 82 -7.09 -23.25 -18.64
C LYS A 82 -8.60 -23.03 -18.60
N ALA A 83 -9.37 -24.08 -18.32
CA ALA A 83 -10.82 -23.99 -18.25
C ALA A 83 -11.30 -23.08 -17.12
N PHE A 84 -10.66 -23.17 -15.94
CA PHE A 84 -10.98 -22.29 -14.82
C PHE A 84 -10.61 -20.84 -15.10
N LEU A 85 -9.46 -20.60 -15.73
CA LEU A 85 -9.05 -19.26 -16.15
C LEU A 85 -10.02 -18.68 -17.18
N ALA A 86 -10.44 -19.45 -18.17
CA ALA A 86 -11.45 -19.03 -19.14
C ALA A 86 -12.78 -18.65 -18.44
N PHE A 87 -13.21 -19.44 -17.46
CA PHE A 87 -14.36 -19.15 -16.62
C PHE A 87 -14.21 -17.86 -15.80
N ALA A 88 -13.04 -17.66 -15.17
CA ALA A 88 -12.74 -16.50 -14.33
C ALA A 88 -12.58 -15.22 -15.16
N ASN A 89 -12.04 -15.31 -16.39
CA ASN A 89 -11.78 -14.18 -17.29
C ASN A 89 -13.03 -13.68 -18.04
N ARG A 90 -14.20 -14.27 -17.80
CA ARG A 90 -15.44 -13.81 -18.42
C ARG A 90 -15.74 -12.36 -18.06
N GLU A 91 -16.21 -11.61 -19.05
CA GLU A 91 -16.56 -10.18 -18.92
C GLU A 91 -17.60 -9.92 -17.82
N TYR A 92 -18.42 -10.92 -17.47
CA TYR A 92 -19.29 -10.81 -16.30
C TYR A 92 -18.49 -10.39 -15.06
N TRP A 93 -17.38 -11.06 -14.75
CA TRP A 93 -16.63 -10.79 -13.51
C TRP A 93 -15.94 -9.44 -13.44
N SER A 94 -15.75 -8.75 -14.58
CA SER A 94 -15.12 -7.42 -14.61
C SER A 94 -16.10 -6.26 -14.42
N ARG A 95 -17.40 -6.55 -14.21
CA ARG A 95 -18.40 -5.51 -13.93
C ARG A 95 -18.55 -5.34 -12.42
N LEU A 96 -18.39 -4.10 -11.96
CA LEU A 96 -18.26 -3.81 -10.55
C LEU A 96 -19.55 -4.02 -9.74
N TRP A 97 -20.72 -3.75 -10.33
CA TRP A 97 -22.01 -3.90 -9.64
C TRP A 97 -22.33 -5.35 -9.25
N ILE A 98 -21.72 -6.35 -9.91
CA ILE A 98 -21.88 -7.77 -9.59
C ILE A 98 -21.31 -8.10 -8.22
N ILE A 99 -20.38 -7.29 -7.71
CA ILE A 99 -19.91 -7.45 -6.34
C ILE A 99 -21.08 -7.29 -5.37
N GLN A 100 -21.99 -6.35 -5.61
CA GLN A 100 -23.19 -6.23 -4.78
C GLN A 100 -24.11 -7.45 -4.90
N GLU A 101 -24.27 -8.02 -6.10
CA GLU A 101 -25.05 -9.25 -6.35
C GLU A 101 -24.51 -10.42 -5.54
N VAL A 102 -23.20 -10.64 -5.63
CA VAL A 102 -22.51 -11.75 -5.00
C VAL A 102 -22.43 -11.54 -3.49
N ALA A 103 -21.97 -10.37 -3.03
CA ALA A 103 -21.78 -10.10 -1.60
C ALA A 103 -23.09 -10.09 -0.81
N ALA A 104 -24.20 -9.63 -1.38
CA ALA A 104 -25.47 -9.51 -0.67
C ALA A 104 -26.04 -10.86 -0.23
N THR A 105 -25.89 -11.92 -1.04
CA THR A 105 -26.36 -13.28 -0.67
C THR A 105 -25.74 -13.78 0.62
N SER A 106 -24.49 -13.44 0.91
CA SER A 106 -23.82 -13.90 2.12
C SER A 106 -24.32 -13.22 3.39
N ARG A 107 -24.82 -11.98 3.28
CA ARG A 107 -25.31 -11.21 4.44
C ARG A 107 -26.71 -11.64 4.86
N SER A 108 -27.54 -12.07 3.91
CA SER A 108 -28.94 -12.42 4.13
C SER A 108 -29.19 -13.91 4.35
N GLY A 109 -28.15 -14.75 4.26
CA GLY A 109 -28.30 -16.20 4.19
C GLY A 109 -28.93 -16.68 2.86
N GLY A 110 -29.01 -15.79 1.86
CA GLY A 110 -29.48 -16.12 0.52
C GLY A 110 -28.53 -17.05 -0.24
N GLN A 111 -29.07 -17.77 -1.22
CA GLN A 111 -28.28 -18.68 -2.04
C GLN A 111 -27.74 -17.97 -3.30
N LEU A 112 -26.43 -18.02 -3.52
CA LEU A 112 -25.83 -17.69 -4.81
C LEU A 112 -25.87 -18.92 -5.73
N LYS A 113 -26.41 -18.76 -6.93
CA LYS A 113 -26.32 -19.76 -8.00
C LYS A 113 -25.75 -19.12 -9.26
N VAL A 114 -24.58 -19.59 -9.68
CA VAL A 114 -23.90 -19.11 -10.88
C VAL A 114 -24.33 -19.98 -12.06
N LEU A 115 -24.84 -19.34 -13.11
CA LEU A 115 -25.37 -19.98 -14.31
C LEU A 115 -24.42 -19.72 -15.47
N CYS A 116 -23.93 -20.79 -16.09
CA CYS A 116 -23.06 -20.75 -17.26
C CYS A 116 -23.68 -21.63 -18.36
N GLY A 117 -24.45 -21.02 -19.26
CA GLY A 117 -25.37 -21.74 -20.14
C GLY A 117 -26.33 -22.66 -19.37
N SER A 118 -26.29 -23.97 -19.65
CA SER A 118 -27.09 -24.98 -18.94
C SER A 118 -26.57 -25.33 -17.55
N ASP A 119 -25.29 -25.03 -17.30
CA ASP A 119 -24.54 -25.52 -16.17
C ASP A 119 -24.73 -24.60 -14.97
N LYS A 120 -24.71 -25.19 -13.78
CA LYS A 120 -25.14 -24.55 -12.53
C LYS A 120 -24.11 -24.82 -11.46
N PHE A 121 -23.59 -23.77 -10.85
CA PHE A 121 -22.59 -23.86 -9.80
C PHE A 121 -23.09 -23.14 -8.55
N SER A 122 -22.91 -23.76 -7.38
CA SER A 122 -22.96 -23.05 -6.12
C SER A 122 -21.65 -22.27 -5.88
N ARG A 123 -21.66 -21.33 -4.93
CA ARG A 123 -20.44 -20.64 -4.49
C ARG A 123 -19.36 -21.62 -4.03
N SER A 124 -19.72 -22.57 -3.18
CA SER A 124 -18.78 -23.54 -2.61
C SER A 124 -18.18 -24.46 -3.67
N GLU A 125 -18.94 -24.80 -4.71
CA GLU A 125 -18.46 -25.58 -5.86
C GLU A 125 -17.42 -24.80 -6.67
N ILE A 126 -17.65 -23.51 -6.89
CA ILE A 126 -16.67 -22.63 -7.54
C ILE A 126 -15.38 -22.52 -6.72
N TYR A 127 -15.48 -22.36 -5.40
CA TYR A 127 -14.31 -22.36 -4.53
C TYR A 127 -13.57 -23.69 -4.55
N LEU A 128 -14.28 -24.83 -4.54
CA LEU A 128 -13.65 -26.14 -4.68
C LEU A 128 -12.86 -26.25 -5.99
N LEU A 129 -13.44 -25.83 -7.12
CA LEU A 129 -12.74 -25.80 -8.41
C LEU A 129 -11.50 -24.90 -8.38
N PHE A 130 -11.61 -23.71 -7.78
CA PHE A 130 -10.48 -22.80 -7.58
C PHE A 130 -9.36 -23.44 -6.76
N TYR A 131 -9.71 -24.12 -5.65
CA TYR A 131 -8.75 -24.77 -4.77
C TYR A 131 -8.06 -25.96 -5.45
N ILE A 132 -8.80 -26.78 -6.20
CA ILE A 132 -8.22 -27.90 -6.99
C ILE A 132 -7.25 -27.32 -8.03
N ALA A 133 -7.66 -26.30 -8.79
CA ALA A 133 -6.82 -25.68 -9.81
C ALA A 133 -5.56 -25.04 -9.21
N GLY A 134 -5.70 -24.31 -8.09
CA GLY A 134 -4.59 -23.66 -7.38
C GLY A 134 -3.62 -24.66 -6.73
N TYR A 135 -4.14 -25.73 -6.12
CA TYR A 135 -3.29 -26.81 -5.58
C TYR A 135 -2.46 -27.47 -6.68
N MET A 136 -3.09 -27.76 -7.83
CA MET A 136 -2.40 -28.35 -8.98
C MET A 136 -1.34 -27.43 -9.59
N ALA A 137 -1.45 -26.11 -9.41
CA ALA A 137 -0.41 -25.15 -9.79
C ALA A 137 0.79 -25.16 -8.81
N LYS A 138 0.55 -25.28 -7.50
CA LYS A 138 1.62 -25.31 -6.48
C LYS A 138 2.53 -26.53 -6.59
N ASP A 139 1.98 -27.69 -6.95
CA ASP A 139 2.76 -28.91 -7.18
C ASP A 139 3.76 -28.78 -8.35
N TRP A 140 3.61 -27.77 -9.21
CA TRP A 140 4.60 -27.40 -10.23
C TRP A 140 5.79 -26.66 -9.61
N ARG A 141 5.53 -25.67 -8.74
CA ARG A 141 6.58 -24.87 -8.05
C ARG A 141 7.47 -25.73 -7.15
N ILE A 142 6.95 -26.79 -6.53
CA ILE A 142 7.73 -27.67 -5.63
C ILE A 142 8.76 -28.54 -6.41
N ARG A 143 8.62 -28.70 -7.73
CA ARG A 143 9.59 -29.45 -8.56
C ARG A 143 10.58 -28.59 -9.33
N GLU A 144 10.36 -27.29 -9.48
CA GLU A 144 11.28 -26.39 -10.21
C GLU A 144 12.34 -25.70 -9.32
N VAL A 145 12.25 -25.79 -7.99
CA VAL A 145 13.32 -25.28 -7.09
C VAL A 145 14.45 -26.31 -6.96
N GLY A 146 15.14 -26.50 -8.07
CA GLY A 146 16.31 -27.34 -8.18
C GLY A 146 17.29 -26.89 -9.26
N ALA A 147 17.30 -25.60 -9.67
CA ALA A 147 18.39 -25.02 -10.46
C ALA A 147 18.31 -23.48 -10.59
N ILE A 148 19.35 -22.81 -10.04
CA ILE A 148 20.02 -21.57 -10.49
C ILE A 148 19.50 -20.20 -9.97
N GLN A 149 20.48 -19.39 -9.54
CA GLN A 149 20.45 -18.01 -9.03
C GLN A 149 20.44 -16.91 -10.12
N LEU A 150 20.01 -15.70 -9.70
CA LEU A 150 20.45 -14.33 -10.04
C LEU A 150 19.70 -13.44 -11.08
N SER A 151 19.14 -12.36 -10.51
CA SER A 151 19.15 -10.91 -10.86
C SER A 151 18.40 -10.30 -12.06
N ASN A 152 17.62 -9.25 -11.68
CA ASN A 152 17.31 -7.95 -12.31
C ASN A 152 16.02 -7.76 -13.12
N LEU A 153 15.38 -6.61 -12.83
CA LEU A 153 14.09 -6.09 -13.30
C LEU A 153 14.04 -5.76 -14.80
N ASN A 154 12.86 -5.94 -15.42
CA ASN A 154 12.02 -4.82 -15.89
C ASN A 154 10.63 -5.31 -16.37
N CYS A 155 9.61 -4.56 -16.01
CA CYS A 155 8.21 -4.71 -16.40
C CYS A 155 7.91 -3.88 -17.64
N THR A 156 7.20 -4.46 -18.62
CA THR A 156 6.04 -3.82 -19.27
C THR A 156 5.22 -4.88 -20.01
N ILE A 157 3.94 -4.96 -19.65
CA ILE A 157 2.92 -5.78 -20.31
C ILE A 157 2.27 -4.92 -21.40
N GLU A 158 2.41 -5.33 -22.66
CA GLU A 158 1.40 -5.07 -23.69
C GLU A 158 0.90 -6.39 -24.24
N LEU A 159 -0.38 -6.68 -24.01
CA LEU A 159 -1.10 -7.84 -24.53
C LEU A 159 -1.40 -7.66 -26.04
N THR A 160 -0.37 -7.58 -26.88
CA THR A 160 -0.41 -7.96 -28.31
C THR A 160 1.00 -8.31 -28.77
N GLY A 161 1.22 -9.58 -29.10
CA GLY A 161 2.53 -10.22 -29.03
C GLY A 161 3.63 -9.73 -29.99
N LYS A 162 4.86 -9.75 -29.46
CA LYS A 162 6.06 -10.23 -30.18
C LYS A 162 6.95 -11.01 -29.22
N MET A 163 7.27 -12.25 -29.59
CA MET A 163 8.23 -13.12 -28.91
C MET A 163 9.62 -12.46 -28.87
N THR A 164 10.17 -12.27 -27.67
CA THR A 164 11.63 -12.24 -27.48
C THR A 164 12.05 -13.45 -26.66
N TYR A 165 12.86 -14.30 -27.29
CA TYR A 165 13.31 -15.61 -26.86
C TYR A 165 14.39 -15.53 -25.75
N ARG A 166 14.09 -16.02 -24.54
CA ARG A 166 14.78 -17.13 -23.85
C ARG A 166 14.27 -17.26 -22.41
N GLY A 167 13.53 -18.33 -22.14
CA GLY A 167 13.13 -18.78 -20.80
C GLY A 167 11.64 -18.58 -20.53
N GLN A 168 10.85 -19.64 -20.73
CA GLN A 168 9.43 -19.83 -20.44
C GLN A 168 8.71 -18.75 -19.58
N ALA A 169 8.15 -17.73 -20.23
CA ALA A 169 7.06 -16.91 -19.67
C ALA A 169 5.70 -17.63 -19.87
N GLY A 170 5.57 -18.84 -19.33
CA GLY A 170 4.37 -19.65 -19.47
C GLY A 170 4.00 -20.27 -18.13
N GLU A 171 2.86 -19.84 -17.57
CA GLU A 171 2.21 -20.34 -16.35
C GLU A 171 2.68 -19.79 -14.99
N GLN A 172 3.83 -19.11 -14.92
CA GLN A 172 4.32 -18.51 -13.66
C GLN A 172 3.54 -17.24 -13.28
N ASP A 173 3.12 -16.45 -14.27
CA ASP A 173 2.29 -15.23 -14.12
C ASP A 173 0.90 -15.52 -13.56
N LEU A 174 0.31 -16.68 -13.91
CA LEU A 174 -1.05 -17.00 -13.51
C LEU A 174 -1.25 -16.91 -11.99
N TYR A 175 -0.34 -17.47 -11.18
CA TYR A 175 -0.55 -17.54 -9.74
C TYR A 175 -0.35 -16.19 -9.01
N GLU A 176 0.52 -15.30 -9.52
CA GLU A 176 0.71 -13.95 -8.94
C GLU A 176 -0.34 -12.97 -9.46
N GLU A 177 -0.76 -13.08 -10.73
CA GLU A 177 -1.91 -12.36 -11.29
C GLU A 177 -3.24 -12.79 -10.64
N HIS A 178 -3.37 -14.04 -10.17
CA HIS A 178 -4.57 -14.55 -9.50
C HIS A 178 -4.87 -13.91 -8.13
N LEU A 179 -3.91 -13.25 -7.48
CA LEU A 179 -4.19 -12.49 -6.25
C LEU A 179 -4.96 -11.20 -6.53
N HIS A 180 -4.87 -10.66 -7.75
CA HIS A 180 -5.51 -9.45 -8.19
C HIS A 180 -6.38 -9.71 -9.42
N HIS A 181 -7.31 -10.68 -9.33
CA HIS A 181 -8.24 -10.97 -10.42
C HIS A 181 -9.67 -10.59 -10.03
N CYS A 182 -10.45 -9.97 -10.94
CA CYS A 182 -11.82 -9.50 -10.67
C CYS A 182 -12.71 -10.59 -10.08
N PHE A 183 -12.69 -11.78 -10.69
CA PHE A 183 -13.40 -12.97 -10.19
C PHE A 183 -13.07 -13.28 -8.73
N ARG A 184 -11.79 -13.27 -8.35
CA ARG A 184 -11.39 -13.57 -6.97
C ARG A 184 -11.95 -12.52 -6.03
N PHE A 185 -11.79 -11.24 -6.36
CA PHE A 185 -12.34 -10.17 -5.54
C PHE A 185 -13.86 -10.30 -5.38
N VAL A 186 -14.60 -10.48 -6.49
CA VAL A 186 -16.06 -10.68 -6.47
C VAL A 186 -16.45 -11.83 -5.54
N MET A 187 -15.78 -12.98 -5.64
CA MET A 187 -16.09 -14.13 -4.80
C MET A 187 -15.74 -13.88 -3.32
N ASP A 188 -14.58 -13.27 -3.07
CA ASP A 188 -14.04 -13.05 -1.73
C ASP A 188 -14.76 -11.90 -0.98
N THR A 189 -15.42 -10.97 -1.66
CA THR A 189 -16.20 -9.87 -1.01
C THR A 189 -17.29 -10.34 -0.04
N THR A 190 -17.57 -11.63 -0.04
CA THR A 190 -18.51 -12.31 0.86
C THR A 190 -17.95 -12.59 2.26
N THR A 191 -16.62 -12.72 2.40
CA THR A 191 -15.93 -12.90 3.70
C THR A 191 -15.42 -11.61 4.28
N VAL A 192 -15.24 -10.60 3.44
CA VAL A 192 -14.66 -9.33 3.83
C VAL A 192 -15.65 -8.60 4.75
N ARG A 193 -15.27 -8.47 6.03
CA ARG A 193 -15.79 -7.42 6.92
C ARG A 193 -15.87 -6.12 6.11
N ARG A 194 -16.93 -5.32 6.25
CA ARG A 194 -17.12 -4.07 5.49
C ARG A 194 -15.78 -3.37 5.20
N ILE A 195 -15.51 -3.09 3.93
CA ILE A 195 -14.19 -2.63 3.43
C ILE A 195 -13.96 -1.20 3.94
N GLY A 196 -12.79 -0.90 4.50
CA GLY A 196 -12.46 0.50 4.82
C GLY A 196 -12.52 1.36 3.55
N ALA A 197 -13.14 2.54 3.60
CA ALA A 197 -13.33 3.37 2.40
C ALA A 197 -12.01 3.66 1.66
N HIS A 198 -10.93 3.88 2.42
CA HIS A 198 -9.58 4.11 1.91
C HIS A 198 -8.92 2.87 1.27
N GLN A 199 -9.45 1.67 1.53
CA GLN A 199 -8.90 0.40 1.04
C GLN A 199 -9.58 -0.08 -0.24
N VAL A 200 -10.67 0.56 -0.69
CA VAL A 200 -11.44 0.09 -1.85
C VAL A 200 -10.56 -0.04 -3.08
N PHE A 201 -9.69 0.95 -3.32
CA PHE A 201 -8.77 0.94 -4.45
C PHE A 201 -7.63 -0.09 -4.34
N SER A 202 -7.37 -0.66 -3.16
CA SER A 202 -6.48 -1.83 -3.05
C SER A 202 -7.04 -3.05 -3.80
N PHE A 203 -8.34 -3.03 -4.13
CA PHE A 203 -9.03 -4.13 -4.79
C PHE A 203 -9.60 -3.78 -6.16
N THR A 204 -9.82 -2.49 -6.46
CA THR A 204 -10.56 -2.09 -7.67
C THR A 204 -9.75 -1.42 -8.76
N ASP A 205 -8.52 -0.97 -8.47
CA ASP A 205 -7.78 0.03 -9.26
C ASP A 205 -7.74 -0.24 -10.77
N ASP A 206 -7.06 -1.30 -11.20
CA ASP A 206 -6.92 -1.66 -12.62
C ASP A 206 -7.84 -2.82 -13.05
N LEU A 207 -8.57 -3.40 -12.09
CA LEU A 207 -9.35 -4.62 -12.33
C LEU A 207 -10.69 -4.32 -13.02
N PHE A 208 -11.36 -3.25 -12.60
CA PHE A 208 -12.71 -2.94 -13.06
C PHE A 208 -12.69 -1.79 -14.07
N LYS A 209 -13.23 -2.07 -15.27
CA LYS A 209 -13.31 -1.11 -16.37
C LYS A 209 -14.56 -0.24 -16.24
N CYS A 210 -14.53 0.69 -15.30
CA CYS A 210 -15.58 1.70 -15.15
C CYS A 210 -15.39 2.81 -16.20
N SER A 211 -16.50 3.28 -16.81
CA SER A 211 -16.44 4.43 -17.72
C SER A 211 -16.10 5.73 -17.00
N ARG A 212 -16.49 5.83 -15.72
CA ARG A 212 -16.14 6.92 -14.83
C ARG A 212 -15.38 6.36 -13.63
N PRO A 213 -14.26 6.96 -13.22
CA PRO A 213 -13.46 6.42 -12.14
C PRO A 213 -14.18 6.48 -10.78
N GLU A 214 -15.12 7.41 -10.58
CA GLU A 214 -15.93 7.50 -9.36
C GLU A 214 -16.86 6.29 -9.15
N ASP A 215 -17.27 5.63 -10.23
CA ASP A 215 -18.12 4.43 -10.16
C ASP A 215 -17.41 3.29 -9.43
N LYS A 216 -16.06 3.29 -9.40
CA LYS A 216 -15.25 2.37 -8.59
C LYS A 216 -15.60 2.41 -7.10
N ILE A 217 -16.18 3.52 -6.63
CA ILE A 217 -16.67 3.70 -5.26
C ILE A 217 -18.19 3.66 -5.20
N TYR A 218 -18.89 4.33 -6.12
CA TYR A 218 -20.35 4.44 -6.07
C TYR A 218 -21.04 3.07 -6.19
N GLU A 219 -20.46 2.14 -6.94
CA GLU A 219 -20.95 0.77 -7.04
C GLU A 219 -20.60 -0.10 -5.83
N LEU A 220 -19.87 0.42 -4.83
CA LEU A 220 -19.48 -0.32 -3.62
C LEU A 220 -19.94 0.34 -2.31
N LEU A 221 -20.77 1.39 -2.38
CA LEU A 221 -21.19 2.16 -1.19
C LEU A 221 -21.75 1.29 -0.06
N SER A 222 -22.50 0.23 -0.39
CA SER A 222 -23.10 -0.68 0.61
C SER A 222 -22.11 -1.69 1.21
N LEU A 223 -20.94 -1.84 0.61
CA LEU A 223 -19.86 -2.73 1.06
C LEU A 223 -18.82 -2.00 1.89
N ILE A 224 -18.74 -0.67 1.75
CA ILE A 224 -17.83 0.18 2.50
C ILE A 224 -18.28 0.34 3.95
N LYS A 225 -17.32 0.29 4.87
CA LYS A 225 -17.49 0.64 6.29
C LYS A 225 -17.39 2.16 6.43
N TRP A 226 -18.54 2.82 6.33
CA TRP A 226 -18.67 4.23 6.66
C TRP A 226 -18.63 4.41 8.18
N SER A 227 -18.00 5.49 8.62
CA SER A 227 -18.05 5.89 10.03
C SER A 227 -19.31 6.71 10.31
N ASP A 228 -19.77 6.74 11.56
CA ASP A 228 -20.99 7.49 11.91
C ASP A 228 -20.83 9.01 11.67
N ALA A 229 -19.60 9.52 11.82
CA ALA A 229 -19.26 10.91 11.54
C ALA A 229 -19.26 11.25 10.04
N PHE A 230 -19.10 10.24 9.17
CA PHE A 230 -18.96 10.44 7.74
C PHE A 230 -19.83 9.43 6.97
N PRO A 231 -21.12 9.75 6.73
CA PRO A 231 -22.06 8.84 6.08
C PRO A 231 -21.67 8.54 4.63
N PRO A 232 -22.29 7.52 4.01
CA PRO A 232 -22.07 7.20 2.60
C PRO A 232 -22.21 8.43 1.71
N VAL A 233 -21.21 8.64 0.84
CA VAL A 233 -21.25 9.69 -0.18
C VAL A 233 -22.38 9.43 -1.17
N ARG A 234 -22.98 10.50 -1.70
CA ARG A 234 -23.97 10.41 -2.79
C ARG A 234 -23.25 10.43 -4.14
N PRO A 235 -23.68 9.63 -5.13
CA PRO A 235 -23.14 9.73 -6.48
C PRO A 235 -23.34 11.12 -7.08
N VAL A 236 -22.26 11.75 -7.53
CA VAL A 236 -22.24 13.07 -8.19
C VAL A 236 -21.23 13.02 -9.33
N TYR A 237 -21.51 13.71 -10.44
CA TYR A 237 -20.71 13.62 -11.66
C TYR A 237 -20.47 14.96 -12.36
N HIS A 238 -19.89 15.92 -11.64
CA HIS A 238 -19.36 17.17 -12.21
C HIS A 238 -17.84 17.09 -12.38
N GLU A 239 -17.22 18.11 -12.99
CA GLU A 239 -15.77 18.09 -13.32
C GLU A 239 -14.84 17.87 -12.11
N SER A 240 -15.23 18.32 -10.91
CA SER A 240 -14.47 18.10 -9.67
C SER A 240 -14.90 16.84 -8.88
N ALA A 241 -15.77 15.97 -9.40
CA ALA A 241 -16.37 14.87 -8.63
C ALA A 241 -15.32 13.89 -8.07
N SER A 242 -14.35 13.44 -8.87
CA SER A 242 -13.20 12.66 -8.40
C SER A 242 -12.47 13.32 -7.23
N PHE A 243 -12.26 14.63 -7.26
CA PHE A 243 -11.54 15.34 -6.19
C PHE A 243 -12.35 15.42 -4.90
N GLU A 244 -13.64 15.76 -5.00
CA GLU A 244 -14.56 15.76 -3.86
C GLU A 244 -14.67 14.37 -3.24
N LEU A 245 -14.74 13.33 -4.08
CA LEU A 245 -14.76 11.94 -3.64
C LEU A 245 -13.44 11.55 -2.95
N ALA A 246 -12.29 11.93 -3.50
CA ALA A 246 -10.99 11.68 -2.89
C ALA A 246 -10.88 12.33 -1.51
N LYS A 247 -11.29 13.60 -1.37
CA LYS A 247 -11.37 14.29 -0.08
C LYS A 247 -12.28 13.53 0.88
N ALA A 248 -13.47 13.14 0.44
CA ALA A 248 -14.43 12.41 1.27
C ALA A 248 -13.87 11.06 1.76
N LEU A 249 -13.12 10.34 0.92
CA LEU A 249 -12.48 9.07 1.29
C LEU A 249 -11.33 9.27 2.28
N ILE A 250 -10.50 10.29 2.06
CA ILE A 250 -9.43 10.67 2.99
C ILE A 250 -10.02 11.02 4.36
N ARG A 251 -11.20 11.65 4.39
CA ARG A 251 -11.88 12.02 5.63
C ARG A 251 -12.35 10.85 6.48
N GLN A 252 -12.54 9.66 5.91
CA GLN A 252 -13.11 8.50 6.61
C GLN A 252 -12.21 7.92 7.70
N THR A 253 -10.93 8.28 7.72
CA THR A 253 -9.96 7.70 8.64
C THR A 253 -8.99 8.76 9.12
N ASP A 254 -8.64 8.70 10.40
CA ASP A 254 -7.55 9.50 10.94
C ASP A 254 -6.19 8.92 10.54
N TRP A 255 -6.15 7.67 10.08
CA TRP A 255 -4.94 6.96 9.74
C TRP A 255 -4.95 6.53 8.27
N MET A 256 -4.01 7.02 7.48
CA MET A 256 -3.83 6.61 6.10
C MET A 256 -2.35 6.64 5.73
N SER A 257 -1.88 5.55 5.13
CA SER A 257 -0.54 5.45 4.59
C SER A 257 -0.42 6.23 3.27
N PRO A 258 0.78 6.73 2.91
CA PRO A 258 1.01 7.34 1.60
C PRO A 258 0.58 6.45 0.43
N SER A 259 0.76 5.12 0.56
CA SER A 259 0.36 4.16 -0.47
C SER A 259 -1.16 4.12 -0.71
N GLU A 260 -1.97 4.36 0.32
CA GLU A 260 -3.43 4.38 0.19
C GLU A 260 -3.90 5.66 -0.49
N ILE A 261 -3.29 6.80 -0.19
CA ILE A 261 -3.57 8.06 -0.88
C ILE A 261 -3.19 7.96 -2.36
N GLN A 262 -2.03 7.37 -2.68
CA GLN A 262 -1.64 7.10 -4.07
C GLN A 262 -2.65 6.20 -4.79
N ARG A 263 -3.15 5.14 -4.13
CA ARG A 263 -4.21 4.29 -4.69
C ARG A 263 -5.51 5.05 -4.92
N ILE A 264 -5.89 5.98 -4.03
CA ILE A 264 -7.05 6.86 -4.23
C ILE A 264 -6.85 7.74 -5.46
N LEU A 265 -5.70 8.40 -5.58
CA LEU A 265 -5.39 9.26 -6.72
C LEU A 265 -5.43 8.47 -8.03
N LYS A 266 -4.74 7.32 -8.09
CA LYS A 266 -4.70 6.45 -9.27
C LYS A 266 -6.09 5.90 -9.62
N GLY A 267 -6.80 5.38 -8.63
CA GLY A 267 -8.13 4.81 -8.80
C GLY A 267 -9.17 5.80 -9.28
N LEU A 268 -9.08 7.05 -8.81
CA LEU A 268 -9.93 8.18 -9.23
C LEU A 268 -9.39 8.91 -10.47
N GLU A 269 -8.30 8.42 -11.04
CA GLU A 269 -7.56 9.00 -12.16
C GLU A 269 -7.19 10.47 -11.97
N ILE A 270 -6.91 10.89 -10.73
CA ILE A 270 -6.48 12.25 -10.40
C ILE A 270 -5.00 12.41 -10.74
N ARG A 271 -4.69 13.36 -11.64
CA ARG A 271 -3.34 13.57 -12.17
C ARG A 271 -2.87 15.00 -11.96
N CYS A 272 -1.56 15.21 -12.06
CA CYS A 272 -0.93 16.53 -11.99
C CYS A 272 -1.53 17.51 -13.02
N ASN A 273 -1.81 17.07 -14.25
CA ASN A 273 -2.32 17.92 -15.33
C ASN A 273 -3.83 18.24 -15.25
N HIS A 274 -4.55 17.70 -14.24
CA HIS A 274 -5.94 18.06 -14.04
C HIS A 274 -6.05 19.55 -13.69
N LYS A 275 -7.01 20.25 -14.32
CA LYS A 275 -7.25 21.68 -14.10
C LYS A 275 -7.35 22.05 -12.62
N TRP A 276 -8.12 21.29 -11.84
CA TRP A 276 -8.27 21.50 -10.41
C TRP A 276 -6.92 21.41 -9.66
N MET A 277 -6.08 20.42 -9.99
CA MET A 277 -4.77 20.23 -9.36
C MET A 277 -3.83 21.38 -9.74
N GLN A 278 -3.81 21.76 -11.02
CA GLN A 278 -3.03 22.89 -11.53
C GLN A 278 -3.41 24.21 -10.86
N ASP A 279 -4.71 24.49 -10.74
CA ASP A 279 -5.22 25.70 -10.10
C ASP A 279 -4.82 25.71 -8.60
N ARG A 280 -4.92 24.56 -7.92
CA ARG A 280 -4.53 24.42 -6.50
C ARG A 280 -3.02 24.51 -6.26
N ILE A 281 -2.19 24.01 -7.18
CA ILE A 281 -0.73 24.21 -7.17
C ILE A 281 -0.40 25.68 -7.39
N ALA A 282 -0.97 26.31 -8.43
CA ALA A 282 -0.68 27.70 -8.79
C ALA A 282 -0.99 28.68 -7.64
N MET A 283 -2.12 28.49 -6.94
CA MET A 283 -2.47 29.29 -5.77
C MET A 283 -1.44 29.14 -4.63
N ARG A 284 -1.02 27.90 -4.33
CA ARG A 284 -0.02 27.61 -3.29
C ARG A 284 1.37 28.15 -3.66
N SER A 285 1.75 28.09 -4.94
CA SER A 285 2.99 28.69 -5.44
C SER A 285 3.00 30.22 -5.34
N GLY A 286 1.82 30.85 -5.39
CA GLY A 286 1.60 32.28 -5.18
C GLY A 286 1.48 32.69 -3.70
N SER A 287 1.65 31.77 -2.75
CA SER A 287 1.40 32.00 -1.31
C SER A 287 -0.04 32.43 -0.99
N LEU A 288 -1.00 32.15 -1.88
CA LEU A 288 -2.41 32.40 -1.66
C LEU A 288 -3.06 31.15 -1.07
N ILE A 289 -3.67 31.28 0.11
CA ILE A 289 -4.52 30.24 0.70
C ILE A 289 -5.93 30.43 0.12
N PRO A 290 -6.49 29.44 -0.59
CA PRO A 290 -7.84 29.57 -1.13
C PRO A 290 -8.85 29.72 0.01
N ILE A 291 -9.75 30.72 -0.06
CA ILE A 291 -10.80 30.96 0.94
C ILE A 291 -11.69 29.71 1.11
N GLU A 292 -11.94 28.98 0.02
CA GLU A 292 -12.71 27.73 0.01
C GLU A 292 -12.03 26.59 0.79
N ASP A 293 -10.70 26.62 0.88
CA ASP A 293 -9.94 25.64 1.65
C ASP A 293 -9.98 25.99 3.16
N VAL A 294 -10.64 27.08 3.56
CA VAL A 294 -10.80 27.56 4.96
C VAL A 294 -12.12 27.06 5.61
N ASP A 295 -12.81 26.06 5.07
CA ASP A 295 -13.92 25.46 5.84
C ASP A 295 -13.36 24.86 7.14
N ASP A 296 -13.62 25.52 8.27
CA ASP A 296 -13.20 25.12 9.62
C ASP A 296 -13.85 23.79 10.06
N ARG A 297 -14.84 23.32 9.29
CA ARG A 297 -15.50 22.03 9.51
C ARG A 297 -14.71 20.85 8.97
N ASP A 298 -13.65 21.06 8.20
CA ASP A 298 -12.77 19.98 7.77
C ASP A 298 -11.87 19.59 8.95
N PRO A 299 -12.06 18.40 9.55
CA PRO A 299 -11.24 18.01 10.67
C PRO A 299 -9.80 17.91 10.19
N ILE A 300 -8.90 18.43 11.02
CA ILE A 300 -7.47 18.24 10.87
C ILE A 300 -7.22 16.74 10.96
N HIS A 301 -6.94 16.11 9.81
CA HIS A 301 -6.64 14.68 9.75
C HIS A 301 -5.24 14.43 10.31
N ARG A 302 -5.05 13.24 10.85
CA ARG A 302 -3.88 12.86 11.63
C ARG A 302 -3.07 11.78 10.91
N PHE A 303 -2.53 12.10 9.74
CA PHE A 303 -1.80 11.10 8.94
C PHE A 303 -0.59 10.61 9.72
N SER A 304 -0.66 9.35 10.15
CA SER A 304 0.43 8.69 10.83
C SER A 304 0.99 7.58 9.96
N GLY A 305 2.30 7.60 9.79
CA GLY A 305 3.03 6.45 9.30
C GLY A 305 4.08 6.07 10.34
N ALA A 306 4.39 4.79 10.35
CA ALA A 306 5.34 4.24 11.28
C ALA A 306 6.78 4.50 10.84
N ASN A 307 7.68 4.74 11.80
CA ASN A 307 9.13 4.71 11.57
C ASN A 307 9.63 5.70 10.51
N HIS A 308 9.13 6.94 10.56
CA HIS A 308 9.67 8.00 9.73
C HIS A 308 11.06 8.39 10.21
N LEU A 309 11.96 8.55 9.25
CA LEU A 309 13.30 9.07 9.49
C LEU A 309 13.22 10.60 9.37
N VAL A 310 13.69 11.28 10.41
CA VAL A 310 13.73 12.74 10.52
C VAL A 310 15.20 13.15 10.53
N MET A 311 15.59 14.01 9.61
CA MET A 311 16.96 14.50 9.47
C MET A 311 17.02 15.98 9.86
N VAL A 312 18.08 16.38 10.56
CA VAL A 312 18.32 17.80 10.87
C VAL A 312 19.14 18.43 9.75
N ILE A 313 18.70 19.57 9.25
CA ILE A 313 19.43 20.38 8.28
C ILE A 313 20.47 21.22 9.03
N ARG A 314 21.70 21.20 8.56
CA ARG A 314 22.86 21.87 9.19
C ARG A 314 23.60 22.74 8.20
N ARG A 315 24.53 23.56 8.65
CA ARG A 315 25.58 24.13 7.80
C ARG A 315 26.90 23.38 7.98
N ASN A 316 27.59 23.12 6.87
CA ASN A 316 28.98 22.63 6.89
C ASN A 316 29.96 23.81 7.00
N ASP A 317 31.26 23.50 7.07
CA ASP A 317 32.34 24.50 7.16
C ASP A 317 32.39 25.46 5.95
N ALA A 318 31.80 25.06 4.81
CA ALA A 318 31.66 25.89 3.62
C ALA A 318 30.38 26.74 3.63
N ASN A 319 29.68 26.82 4.76
CA ASN A 319 28.41 27.53 4.93
C ASN A 319 27.31 27.03 3.96
N GLN A 320 27.33 25.74 3.60
CA GLN A 320 26.33 25.10 2.74
C GLN A 320 25.38 24.26 3.59
N LEU A 321 24.10 24.21 3.22
CA LEU A 321 23.16 23.31 3.87
C LEU A 321 23.60 21.86 3.64
N THR A 322 23.60 21.05 4.69
CA THR A 322 24.00 19.65 4.68
C THR A 322 23.09 18.79 5.55
N ALA A 323 22.95 17.52 5.19
CA ALA A 323 22.33 16.49 6.04
C ALA A 323 23.00 15.13 5.79
N SER A 324 22.87 14.19 6.73
CA SER A 324 23.44 12.85 6.57
C SER A 324 22.57 11.98 5.68
N LEU A 325 22.82 12.04 4.38
CA LEU A 325 22.15 11.20 3.38
C LEU A 325 23.08 10.10 2.89
N ASP A 326 22.53 8.91 2.70
CA ASP A 326 23.23 7.80 2.09
C ASP A 326 23.15 7.90 0.57
N ASN A 327 24.30 7.77 -0.10
CA ASN A 327 24.38 7.67 -1.55
C ASN A 327 24.50 6.19 -1.93
N THR A 328 23.44 5.59 -2.48
CA THR A 328 23.58 4.31 -3.16
C THR A 328 24.47 4.54 -4.38
N LYS A 329 25.66 3.93 -4.38
CA LYS A 329 26.57 3.91 -5.53
C LYS A 329 26.00 3.14 -6.73
N ASP A 330 24.69 3.05 -6.87
CA ASP A 330 24.05 2.45 -8.02
C ASP A 330 24.27 3.35 -9.24
N ARG A 331 25.45 3.20 -9.82
CA ARG A 331 25.92 3.92 -11.01
C ARG A 331 25.12 3.54 -12.26
N THR A 332 24.20 2.59 -12.17
CA THR A 332 23.44 2.12 -13.33
C THR A 332 22.25 3.01 -13.64
N SER A 333 21.75 3.76 -12.66
CA SER A 333 20.66 4.71 -12.88
C SER A 333 21.19 5.95 -13.63
N PRO A 334 20.64 6.29 -14.81
CA PRO A 334 21.06 7.49 -15.52
C PRO A 334 20.71 8.75 -14.70
N PRO A 335 21.48 9.84 -14.85
CA PRO A 335 21.12 11.13 -14.30
C PRO A 335 19.73 11.55 -14.76
N THR A 336 18.96 12.16 -13.87
CA THR A 336 17.63 12.69 -14.15
C THR A 336 17.68 14.20 -14.37
N ILE A 337 16.62 14.78 -14.93
CA ILE A 337 16.45 16.25 -15.06
C ILE A 337 16.68 16.96 -13.72
N LEU A 338 16.30 16.33 -12.60
CA LEU A 338 16.55 16.84 -11.25
C LEU A 338 18.05 16.95 -10.93
N ASP A 339 18.84 15.97 -11.34
CA ASP A 339 20.30 15.95 -11.14
C ASP A 339 20.98 17.00 -12.02
N ASP A 340 20.50 17.18 -13.26
CA ASP A 340 20.97 18.24 -14.17
C ASP A 340 20.62 19.63 -13.63
N MET A 341 19.42 19.80 -13.07
CA MET A 341 19.01 21.06 -12.42
C MET A 341 19.86 21.34 -11.17
N ALA A 342 20.13 20.33 -10.35
CA ALA A 342 21.02 20.46 -9.20
C ALA A 342 22.44 20.88 -9.63
N ALA A 343 22.96 20.29 -10.70
CA ALA A 343 24.24 20.68 -11.29
C ALA A 343 24.21 22.12 -11.85
N GLY A 344 23.12 22.49 -12.54
CA GLY A 344 22.90 23.83 -13.07
C GLY A 344 22.83 24.91 -11.99
N LEU A 345 22.08 24.66 -10.91
CA LEU A 345 21.96 25.55 -9.75
C LEU A 345 23.29 25.79 -9.04
N ARG A 346 24.11 24.73 -8.94
CA ARG A 346 25.46 24.85 -8.37
C ARG A 346 26.33 25.81 -9.18
N ASN A 347 26.15 25.83 -10.49
CA ASN A 347 26.93 26.68 -11.39
C ASN A 347 26.31 28.09 -11.55
N PHE A 348 24.98 28.21 -11.41
CA PHE A 348 24.21 29.43 -11.64
C PHE A 348 23.09 29.62 -10.59
N PRO A 349 23.43 30.13 -9.38
CA PRO A 349 22.48 30.23 -8.27
C PRO A 349 21.24 31.10 -8.58
N ASN A 350 21.39 32.12 -9.41
CA ASN A 350 20.33 33.11 -9.68
C ASN A 350 19.20 32.58 -10.59
N LYS A 351 19.36 31.41 -11.23
CA LYS A 351 18.37 30.93 -12.21
C LYS A 351 17.07 30.42 -11.55
N TYR A 352 17.14 29.98 -10.30
CA TYR A 352 15.96 29.55 -9.54
C TYR A 352 16.03 30.13 -8.13
N GLU A 353 15.64 31.40 -7.99
CA GLU A 353 15.72 32.18 -6.73
C GLU A 353 15.03 31.52 -5.53
N LYS A 354 14.22 30.48 -5.75
CA LYS A 354 13.37 29.84 -4.73
C LYS A 354 13.84 28.45 -4.29
N ALA A 355 14.99 27.95 -4.72
CA ALA A 355 15.46 26.61 -4.32
C ALA A 355 16.82 26.69 -3.60
N GLN A 356 17.00 25.87 -2.57
CA GLN A 356 18.27 25.69 -1.88
C GLN A 356 18.88 24.32 -2.17
N LEU A 357 20.21 24.25 -2.22
CA LEU A 357 20.95 23.01 -2.40
C LEU A 357 21.28 22.39 -1.05
N LEU A 358 20.92 21.12 -0.85
CA LEU A 358 21.35 20.32 0.30
C LEU A 358 22.48 19.40 -0.14
N PHE A 359 23.62 19.49 0.54
CA PHE A 359 24.79 18.69 0.26
C PHE A 359 24.85 17.44 1.15
N ALA A 360 25.38 16.36 0.59
CA ALA A 360 25.77 15.15 1.31
C ALA A 360 27.12 14.70 0.74
N ASN A 361 28.15 14.63 1.58
CA ASN A 361 29.52 14.28 1.17
C ASN A 361 30.03 15.11 -0.03
N SER A 362 29.90 16.43 0.05
CA SER A 362 30.34 17.41 -0.98
C SER A 362 29.63 17.33 -2.34
N LYS A 363 28.55 16.56 -2.44
CA LYS A 363 27.69 16.47 -3.62
C LYS A 363 26.28 16.93 -3.25
N VAL A 364 25.53 17.44 -4.23
CA VAL A 364 24.12 17.77 -4.01
C VAL A 364 23.33 16.47 -3.83
N GLY A 365 22.69 16.31 -2.69
CA GLY A 365 21.85 15.17 -2.35
C GLY A 365 20.35 15.47 -2.42
N ALA A 366 19.96 16.74 -2.29
CA ALA A 366 18.57 17.17 -2.43
C ALA A 366 18.44 18.64 -2.87
N LEU A 367 17.29 18.97 -3.43
CA LEU A 367 16.81 20.34 -3.62
C LEU A 367 15.73 20.65 -2.57
N LEU A 368 15.83 21.79 -1.89
CA LEU A 368 14.89 22.21 -0.86
C LEU A 368 14.17 23.49 -1.27
N CYS A 369 13.02 23.78 -0.66
CA CYS A 369 12.35 25.08 -0.80
C CYS A 369 13.26 26.22 -0.32
N GLY A 370 13.04 27.42 -0.88
CA GLY A 370 13.86 28.61 -0.64
C GLY A 370 13.89 29.09 0.81
N ALA A 371 12.87 28.73 1.60
CA ALA A 371 12.76 29.08 3.01
C ALA A 371 13.47 28.10 3.96
N ALA A 372 14.04 26.99 3.45
CA ALA A 372 14.78 26.03 4.25
C ALA A 372 16.03 26.67 4.84
N GLN A 373 16.35 26.35 6.09
CA GLN A 373 17.54 26.89 6.77
C GLN A 373 18.14 25.87 7.74
N GLU A 374 19.27 26.22 8.33
CA GLU A 374 19.87 25.43 9.40
C GLU A 374 18.93 25.32 10.62
N GLY A 375 18.85 24.13 11.19
CA GLY A 375 17.95 23.80 12.30
C GLY A 375 16.56 23.32 11.85
N ASP A 376 16.20 23.49 10.58
CA ASP A 376 14.99 22.87 10.03
C ASP A 376 15.15 21.34 9.99
N LEU A 377 14.02 20.64 10.03
CA LEU A 377 13.96 19.19 9.92
C LEU A 377 13.47 18.79 8.54
N MET A 378 13.88 17.60 8.09
CA MET A 378 13.49 17.04 6.81
C MET A 378 12.94 15.63 7.00
N VAL A 379 11.79 15.36 6.39
CA VAL A 379 11.13 14.05 6.46
C VAL A 379 10.70 13.59 5.08
N GLN A 380 10.90 12.31 4.78
CA GLN A 380 10.42 11.73 3.52
C GLN A 380 8.90 11.49 3.58
N THR A 381 8.21 11.90 2.52
CA THR A 381 6.73 11.90 2.47
C THR A 381 6.12 10.56 2.09
N GLY A 382 6.91 9.68 1.47
CA GLY A 382 6.42 8.47 0.81
C GLY A 382 5.84 8.69 -0.59
N TYR A 383 5.78 9.94 -1.08
CA TYR A 383 5.34 10.28 -2.44
C TYR A 383 6.54 10.52 -3.35
N GLY A 384 6.95 9.47 -4.08
CA GLY A 384 8.13 9.52 -4.93
C GLY A 384 9.38 9.94 -4.15
N ARG A 385 10.03 11.01 -4.60
CA ARG A 385 11.23 11.60 -3.97
C ARG A 385 10.93 12.83 -3.11
N GLY A 386 9.66 13.09 -2.85
CA GLY A 386 9.19 14.27 -2.12
C GLY A 386 9.60 14.27 -0.65
N LEU A 387 10.04 15.44 -0.20
CA LEU A 387 10.41 15.76 1.17
C LEU A 387 9.48 16.83 1.73
N LEU A 388 9.24 16.79 3.04
CA LEU A 388 8.67 17.89 3.80
C LEU A 388 9.77 18.54 4.63
N ILE A 389 9.82 19.87 4.61
CA ILE A 389 10.71 20.68 5.43
C ILE A 389 9.90 21.26 6.57
N LEU A 390 10.34 21.01 7.79
CA LEU A 390 9.61 21.30 9.02
C LEU A 390 10.45 22.22 9.90
N ARG A 391 9.79 23.10 10.65
CA ARG A 391 10.43 23.97 11.64
C ARG A 391 9.70 23.86 12.95
N TYR A 392 10.44 23.67 14.04
CA TYR A 392 9.86 23.66 15.38
C TYR A 392 9.08 24.95 15.65
N THR A 393 7.92 24.79 16.28
CA THR A 393 7.19 25.90 16.89
C THR A 393 7.69 26.13 18.32
N ASP A 394 7.15 27.14 18.99
CA ASP A 394 7.40 27.35 20.43
C ASP A 394 6.98 26.13 21.28
N LYS A 395 6.12 25.26 20.74
CA LYS A 395 5.80 23.96 21.31
C LYS A 395 6.76 22.92 20.76
N GLN A 396 7.62 22.37 21.62
CA GLN A 396 8.70 21.45 21.25
C GLN A 396 8.25 20.14 20.57
N ASP A 397 6.95 19.79 20.61
CA ASP A 397 6.40 18.59 19.96
C ASP A 397 5.68 18.87 18.62
N GLU A 398 5.54 20.14 18.23
CA GLU A 398 4.86 20.56 17.00
C GLU A 398 5.80 21.33 16.07
N CYS A 399 5.72 21.01 14.79
CA CYS A 399 6.43 21.71 13.72
C CYS A 399 5.45 22.32 12.72
N THR A 400 5.77 23.51 12.22
CA THR A 400 5.14 24.06 11.01
C THR A 400 5.81 23.51 9.76
N ILE A 401 5.04 23.32 8.69
CA ILE A 401 5.58 23.00 7.38
C ILE A 401 6.13 24.28 6.75
N VAL A 402 7.44 24.31 6.52
CA VAL A 402 8.14 25.43 5.86
C VAL A 402 7.98 25.36 4.34
N GLY A 403 8.00 24.15 3.80
CA GLY A 403 7.86 23.89 2.37
C GLY A 403 8.19 22.44 2.04
N GLN A 404 8.55 22.19 0.79
CA GLN A 404 8.87 20.86 0.29
C GLN A 404 10.29 20.80 -0.27
N GLY A 405 10.79 19.58 -0.44
CA GLY A 405 12.06 19.29 -1.12
C GLY A 405 11.97 18.04 -2.00
N LEU A 406 13.07 17.73 -2.67
CA LEU A 406 13.24 16.60 -3.57
C LEU A 406 14.61 15.96 -3.38
N LEU A 407 14.65 14.64 -3.18
CA LEU A 407 15.90 13.88 -3.18
C LEU A 407 16.43 13.71 -4.61
N CYS A 408 17.74 13.93 -4.79
CA CYS A 408 18.45 13.61 -6.04
C CYS A 408 18.55 12.10 -6.27
N THR A 409 18.85 11.67 -7.50
CA THR A 409 18.95 10.24 -7.82
C THR A 409 20.08 9.59 -7.03
N GLY A 410 19.81 8.41 -6.47
CA GLY A 410 20.78 7.65 -5.67
C GLY A 410 20.92 8.12 -4.22
N TYR A 411 20.26 9.19 -3.80
CA TYR A 411 20.24 9.60 -2.40
C TYR A 411 19.00 9.08 -1.69
N HIS A 412 19.20 8.63 -0.45
CA HIS A 412 18.16 8.17 0.43
C HIS A 412 18.51 8.49 1.88
N PHE A 413 17.51 8.42 2.75
CA PHE A 413 17.73 8.54 4.17
C PHE A 413 18.48 7.29 4.66
N PRO A 414 19.31 7.42 5.71
CA PRO A 414 19.99 6.28 6.29
C PRO A 414 18.98 5.21 6.68
N ARG A 415 19.27 3.94 6.39
CA ARG A 415 18.30 2.85 6.67
C ARG A 415 17.89 2.75 8.14
N ARG A 416 18.71 3.31 9.03
CA ARG A 416 18.59 3.25 10.49
C ARG A 416 18.97 4.59 11.07
N LEU A 417 18.14 5.06 11.98
CA LEU A 417 18.44 6.12 12.93
C LEU A 417 17.92 5.65 14.29
N PRO A 418 18.56 6.07 15.39
CA PRO A 418 18.03 5.80 16.72
C PRO A 418 16.70 6.52 16.93
N GLU A 419 15.91 6.06 17.90
CA GLU A 419 14.73 6.79 18.36
C GLU A 419 15.14 8.12 19.01
N ARG A 420 14.20 9.08 19.12
CA ARG A 420 14.47 10.38 19.75
C ARG A 420 14.93 10.20 21.20
N ALA A 421 15.99 10.90 21.59
CA ALA A 421 16.64 10.70 22.90
C ALA A 421 15.70 10.99 24.08
N ASP A 422 14.89 12.05 24.00
CA ASP A 422 13.92 12.40 25.04
C ASP A 422 12.80 11.35 25.19
N ILE A 423 12.38 10.70 24.09
CA ILE A 423 11.42 9.59 24.14
C ILE A 423 12.05 8.37 24.82
N LEU A 424 13.31 8.07 24.51
CA LEU A 424 14.07 7.00 25.15
C LEU A 424 14.30 7.28 26.64
N GLU A 425 14.57 8.53 27.03
CA GLU A 425 14.67 8.97 28.42
C GLU A 425 13.36 8.75 29.17
N GLU A 426 12.22 9.21 28.63
CA GLU A 426 10.91 9.00 29.26
C GLU A 426 10.58 7.51 29.40
N ARG A 427 10.94 6.70 28.40
CA ARG A 427 10.75 5.25 28.42
C ARG A 427 11.62 4.58 29.48
N LEU A 428 12.89 4.94 29.57
CA LEU A 428 13.83 4.45 30.57
C LEU A 428 13.37 4.83 31.99
N GLU A 429 12.89 6.06 32.19
CA GLU A 429 12.31 6.48 33.46
C GLU A 429 11.07 5.67 33.85
N ARG A 430 10.14 5.45 32.91
CA ARG A 430 8.95 4.62 33.16
C ARG A 430 9.34 3.18 33.52
N PHE A 431 10.29 2.61 32.78
CA PHE A 431 10.81 1.26 33.02
C PHE A 431 11.43 1.11 34.42
N ARG A 432 12.12 2.15 34.90
CA ARG A 432 12.65 2.21 36.28
C ARG A 432 11.55 2.36 37.33
N LYS A 433 10.50 3.15 37.07
CA LYS A 433 9.39 3.42 38.01
C LYS A 433 8.44 2.22 38.19
N GLU A 434 8.25 1.39 37.16
CA GLU A 434 7.33 0.23 37.17
C GLU A 434 7.76 -0.92 38.09
N GLU A 435 8.95 -0.82 38.70
CA GLU A 435 9.52 -1.73 39.71
C GLU A 435 8.60 -2.05 40.89
N SER A 436 7.59 -1.20 41.13
CA SER A 436 6.74 -1.26 42.32
C SER A 436 5.48 -2.14 42.21
N HIS A 437 5.08 -2.63 41.02
CA HIS A 437 3.85 -3.41 40.87
C HIS A 437 3.98 -4.66 39.97
N PRO A 438 3.93 -5.89 40.54
CA PRO A 438 4.06 -7.14 39.79
C PRO A 438 2.74 -7.53 39.11
N LYS A 439 2.20 -6.69 38.22
CA LYS A 439 1.09 -7.08 37.35
C LYS A 439 1.62 -7.43 35.97
N VAL A 440 1.75 -8.74 35.76
CA VAL A 440 1.82 -9.49 34.48
C VAL A 440 2.04 -8.59 33.25
N TYR A 441 3.30 -8.21 33.03
CA TYR A 441 3.73 -7.49 31.84
C TYR A 441 3.55 -8.42 30.63
N LYS A 442 2.62 -8.10 29.72
CA LYS A 442 2.64 -8.70 28.38
C LYS A 442 3.82 -8.07 27.65
N PRO A 443 4.81 -8.84 27.17
CA PRO A 443 5.95 -8.28 26.46
C PRO A 443 5.44 -7.52 25.24
N LEU A 444 5.46 -6.18 25.32
CA LEU A 444 4.87 -5.30 24.32
C LEU A 444 5.77 -5.09 23.10
N ILE A 445 6.87 -5.83 23.00
CA ILE A 445 7.91 -5.61 22.01
C ILE A 445 8.11 -6.91 21.23
N ARG A 446 7.77 -6.90 19.93
CA ARG A 446 8.51 -7.74 19.00
C ARG A 446 9.93 -7.19 19.03
N PRO A 447 10.94 -7.94 19.51
CA PRO A 447 12.30 -7.43 19.54
C PRO A 447 12.66 -7.05 18.11
N TRP A 448 12.96 -5.77 17.89
CA TRP A 448 13.66 -5.33 16.70
C TRP A 448 14.98 -6.08 16.72
N ARG A 449 15.03 -7.22 16.01
CA ARG A 449 16.18 -8.11 15.97
C ARG A 449 17.32 -7.37 15.30
N PHE A 450 18.08 -6.59 16.06
CA PHE A 450 19.38 -6.13 15.64
C PHE A 450 20.45 -6.66 16.59
N SER A 451 21.47 -7.25 15.96
CA SER A 451 22.92 -7.17 16.15
C SER A 451 23.57 -6.95 17.51
N ALA A 452 22.86 -6.68 18.61
CA ALA A 452 23.43 -6.65 19.96
C ALA A 452 24.07 -8.00 20.34
N ARG A 453 23.66 -9.10 19.67
CA ARG A 453 24.37 -10.39 19.72
C ARG A 453 25.81 -10.36 19.22
N VAL A 454 26.23 -9.33 18.47
CA VAL A 454 27.55 -9.30 17.82
C VAL A 454 28.57 -8.49 18.63
N ALA A 455 28.14 -7.66 19.59
CA ALA A 455 29.04 -6.79 20.35
C ALA A 455 29.13 -7.09 21.86
N MET A 456 28.16 -7.76 22.46
CA MET A 456 28.27 -8.22 23.85
C MET A 456 28.79 -9.66 23.86
N GLN A 457 30.05 -9.83 24.25
CA GLN A 457 30.65 -11.14 24.47
C GLN A 457 29.81 -11.90 25.52
N ASP A 458 29.46 -13.15 25.22
CA ASP A 458 28.49 -14.03 25.90
C ASP A 458 28.74 -14.27 27.41
N GLU A 459 29.83 -13.76 28.01
CA GLU A 459 30.16 -13.98 29.42
C GLU A 459 29.51 -12.97 30.38
N GLU A 460 29.36 -11.68 30.03
CA GLU A 460 28.67 -10.71 30.91
C GLU A 460 27.14 -10.89 30.94
N LEU A 461 26.59 -11.58 29.95
CA LEU A 461 25.15 -11.89 29.89
C LEU A 461 24.76 -13.07 30.78
N GLN A 462 25.72 -13.89 31.22
CA GLN A 462 25.50 -15.00 32.14
C GLN A 462 25.34 -14.49 33.57
N GLY A 463 24.20 -13.88 33.87
CA GLY A 463 23.86 -13.44 35.23
C GLY A 463 22.84 -12.32 35.28
N MET A 464 22.68 -11.56 34.19
CA MET A 464 21.66 -10.53 34.13
C MET A 464 20.26 -11.13 34.05
N THR A 465 19.38 -10.59 34.86
CA THR A 465 17.94 -10.77 34.70
C THR A 465 17.50 -10.17 33.35
N LYS A 466 16.38 -10.67 32.80
CA LYS A 466 15.78 -10.14 31.57
C LYS A 466 15.55 -8.62 31.66
N ARG A 467 15.28 -8.11 32.87
CA ARG A 467 15.02 -6.69 33.12
C ARG A 467 16.28 -5.84 33.06
N GLU A 468 17.37 -6.27 33.71
CA GLU A 468 18.66 -5.58 33.63
C GLU A 468 19.16 -5.53 32.18
N TYR A 469 18.93 -6.60 31.42
CA TYR A 469 19.23 -6.61 30.00
C TYR A 469 18.40 -5.57 29.21
N GLU A 470 17.09 -5.50 29.44
CA GLU A 470 16.21 -4.52 28.79
C GLU A 470 16.54 -3.07 29.18
N GLU A 471 16.93 -2.82 30.44
CA GLU A 471 17.39 -1.50 30.90
C GLU A 471 18.70 -1.09 30.23
N ARG A 472 19.71 -1.97 30.25
CA ARG A 472 21.02 -1.72 29.64
C ARG A 472 20.90 -1.50 28.12
N GLU A 473 19.99 -2.22 27.46
CA GLU A 473 19.66 -2.01 26.05
C GLU A 473 19.04 -0.63 25.81
N LEU A 474 18.09 -0.19 26.65
CA LEU A 474 17.51 1.15 26.57
C LEU A 474 18.54 2.26 26.83
N GLU A 475 19.43 2.08 27.80
CA GLU A 475 20.54 3.01 28.05
C GLU A 475 21.49 3.09 26.86
N SER A 476 21.84 1.95 26.27
CA SER A 476 22.68 1.91 25.06
C SER A 476 22.02 2.63 23.89
N GLN A 477 20.72 2.41 23.67
CA GLN A 477 19.95 3.11 22.63
C GLN A 477 19.88 4.61 22.90
N LEU A 478 19.73 5.02 24.17
CA LEU A 478 19.71 6.42 24.55
C LEU A 478 21.07 7.09 24.32
N GLU A 479 22.18 6.43 24.66
CA GLU A 479 23.52 6.95 24.39
C GLU A 479 23.81 7.05 22.88
N GLU A 480 23.37 6.07 22.08
CA GLU A 480 23.42 6.14 20.61
C GLU A 480 22.56 7.31 20.08
N ALA A 481 21.35 7.47 20.63
CA ALA A 481 20.46 8.57 20.28
C ALA A 481 21.09 9.92 20.61
N ARG A 482 21.66 10.11 21.80
CA ARG A 482 22.34 11.34 22.22
C ARG A 482 23.47 11.70 21.27
N ARG A 483 24.29 10.73 20.87
CA ARG A 483 25.36 10.91 19.88
C ARG A 483 24.85 11.25 18.47
N SER A 484 23.61 10.85 18.17
CA SER A 484 22.98 11.00 16.84
C SER A 484 21.90 12.07 16.78
N THR A 485 21.55 12.73 17.90
CA THR A 485 20.54 13.82 17.96
C THR A 485 20.82 14.91 16.95
N GLU A 486 22.12 15.12 16.73
CA GLU A 486 22.71 15.99 15.76
C GLU A 486 22.40 15.58 14.31
N VAL A 487 22.38 14.30 14.02
CA VAL A 487 22.23 13.75 12.67
C VAL A 487 20.75 13.62 12.29
N GLY A 488 19.96 13.01 13.16
CA GLY A 488 18.56 12.67 12.90
C GLY A 488 18.06 11.56 13.80
N TYR A 489 16.77 11.26 13.72
CA TYR A 489 16.13 10.24 14.56
C TYR A 489 14.94 9.60 13.84
N MET A 490 14.50 8.46 14.36
CA MET A 490 13.30 7.76 13.91
C MET A 490 12.13 8.09 14.84
N THR A 491 10.95 8.38 14.28
CA THR A 491 9.74 8.67 15.05
C THR A 491 8.49 8.38 14.22
N ASN A 492 7.32 8.35 14.86
CA ASN A 492 6.05 8.43 14.15
C ASN A 492 5.73 9.91 13.94
N ILE A 493 5.32 10.30 12.74
CA ILE A 493 4.80 11.65 12.52
C ILE A 493 3.27 11.58 12.52
N GLN A 494 2.64 12.69 12.89
CA GLN A 494 1.23 12.96 12.67
C GLN A 494 1.14 14.28 11.92
N LEU A 495 0.89 14.20 10.62
CA LEU A 495 0.64 15.37 9.80
C LEU A 495 -0.81 15.82 10.03
N LYS A 496 -0.95 17.01 10.62
CA LYS A 496 -2.18 17.74 10.92
C LYS A 496 -2.48 18.68 9.77
N THR A 497 -3.25 18.22 8.80
CA THR A 497 -3.58 19.01 7.61
C THR A 497 -4.98 18.70 7.06
N LYS A 498 -5.47 19.56 6.18
CA LYS A 498 -6.74 19.38 5.47
C LYS A 498 -6.60 18.34 4.36
N PRO A 499 -7.66 17.60 4.00
CA PRO A 499 -7.60 16.61 2.92
C PRO A 499 -7.08 17.16 1.58
N VAL A 500 -7.41 18.42 1.26
CA VAL A 500 -6.93 19.10 0.04
C VAL A 500 -5.41 19.18 -0.02
N GLU A 501 -4.75 19.48 1.11
CA GLU A 501 -3.30 19.58 1.20
C GLU A 501 -2.63 18.23 0.99
N MET A 502 -3.25 17.14 1.45
CA MET A 502 -2.77 15.78 1.17
C MET A 502 -2.88 15.42 -0.29
N LEU A 503 -3.98 15.79 -0.95
CA LEU A 503 -4.15 15.55 -2.38
C LEU A 503 -3.09 16.31 -3.19
N VAL A 504 -2.80 17.56 -2.83
CA VAL A 504 -1.73 18.33 -3.48
C VAL A 504 -0.36 17.70 -3.19
N LEU A 505 -0.07 17.42 -1.92
CA LEU A 505 1.20 16.81 -1.49
C LEU A 505 1.47 15.48 -2.24
N ALA A 506 0.45 14.64 -2.39
CA ALA A 506 0.55 13.33 -3.01
C ALA A 506 0.47 13.37 -4.54
N GLY A 507 -0.35 14.26 -5.12
CA GLY A 507 -0.78 14.20 -6.52
C GLY A 507 -0.21 15.27 -7.46
N GLN A 508 0.50 16.28 -6.95
CA GLN A 508 0.99 17.40 -7.77
C GLN A 508 1.98 17.00 -8.90
N ASP A 509 2.53 15.78 -8.85
CA ASP A 509 3.43 15.23 -9.85
C ASP A 509 3.05 13.81 -10.29
N VAL A 510 1.83 13.36 -10.00
CA VAL A 510 1.36 12.00 -10.36
C VAL A 510 0.79 11.98 -11.78
N GLU A 511 1.23 11.01 -12.58
CA GLU A 511 0.74 10.73 -13.92
C GLU A 511 -0.44 9.73 -13.93
N LYS A 512 -0.97 9.44 -15.13
CA LYS A 512 -2.13 8.55 -15.30
C LYS A 512 -1.91 7.14 -14.73
N ASP A 513 -0.70 6.62 -14.91
CA ASP A 513 -0.32 5.27 -14.48
C ASP A 513 0.06 5.21 -12.99
N GLY A 514 0.04 6.35 -12.28
CA GLY A 514 0.49 6.47 -10.90
C GLY A 514 2.00 6.71 -10.76
N SER A 515 2.75 6.78 -11.87
CA SER A 515 4.16 7.18 -11.83
C SER A 515 4.29 8.67 -11.51
N HIS A 516 5.52 9.09 -11.14
CA HIS A 516 5.79 10.49 -10.82
C HIS A 516 6.56 11.16 -11.97
N ASN A 517 6.02 12.27 -12.49
CA ASN A 517 6.66 13.08 -13.51
C ASN A 517 7.75 13.96 -12.87
N VAL A 518 9.01 13.71 -13.25
CA VAL A 518 10.17 14.40 -12.66
C VAL A 518 10.16 15.91 -12.90
N GLU A 519 9.64 16.38 -14.04
CA GLU A 519 9.55 17.80 -14.36
C GLU A 519 8.48 18.49 -13.49
N GLU A 520 7.29 17.89 -13.38
CA GLU A 520 6.24 18.40 -12.49
C GLU A 520 6.65 18.30 -11.01
N SER A 521 7.46 17.31 -10.62
CA SER A 521 8.00 17.22 -9.26
C SER A 521 8.74 18.49 -8.86
N LEU A 522 9.44 19.17 -9.78
CA LEU A 522 10.17 20.42 -9.48
C LEU A 522 9.27 21.52 -8.94
N ARG A 523 7.98 21.52 -9.29
CA ARG A 523 7.02 22.51 -8.80
C ARG A 523 6.83 22.43 -7.30
N ARG A 524 7.07 21.26 -6.69
CA ARG A 524 7.07 21.06 -5.22
C ARG A 524 7.91 22.11 -4.49
N LEU A 525 9.05 22.50 -5.05
CA LEU A 525 9.96 23.48 -4.45
C LEU A 525 9.32 24.87 -4.29
N SER A 526 8.29 25.17 -5.08
CA SER A 526 7.52 26.40 -5.02
C SER A 526 6.15 26.24 -4.36
N THR A 527 5.60 25.03 -4.30
CA THR A 527 4.26 24.75 -3.75
C THR A 527 4.32 24.67 -2.24
N THR A 528 3.64 25.58 -1.55
CA THR A 528 3.48 25.51 -0.09
C THR A 528 2.40 24.50 0.30
N ILE A 529 2.66 23.66 1.30
CA ILE A 529 1.69 22.77 1.92
C ILE A 529 1.34 23.32 3.29
N HIS A 530 0.06 23.54 3.55
CA HIS A 530 -0.37 24.12 4.82
C HIS A 530 -0.67 23.03 5.86
N GLY A 531 -0.18 23.19 7.08
CA GLY A 531 -0.44 22.25 8.16
C GLY A 531 0.64 22.27 9.23
N MET A 532 0.45 21.39 10.21
CA MET A 532 1.43 21.14 11.27
C MET A 532 1.84 19.68 11.27
N VAL A 533 3.02 19.37 11.78
CA VAL A 533 3.47 18.01 12.01
C VAL A 533 3.74 17.85 13.49
N ARG A 534 3.16 16.82 14.10
CA ARG A 534 3.46 16.43 15.48
C ARG A 534 4.30 15.17 15.48
N PHE A 535 5.34 15.12 16.31
CA PHE A 535 6.09 13.88 16.54
C PHE A 535 5.41 13.04 17.62
N ILE A 536 5.29 11.74 17.37
CA ILE A 536 4.65 10.76 18.25
C ILE A 536 5.70 9.71 18.62
N PRO A 537 5.81 9.34 19.90
CA PRO A 537 6.66 8.23 20.34
C PRO A 537 6.40 6.93 19.55
N LEU A 538 7.43 6.11 19.34
CA LEU A 538 7.23 4.77 18.80
C LEU A 538 6.55 3.92 19.90
N ALA A 539 5.39 3.37 19.58
CA ALA A 539 4.58 2.57 20.51
C ALA A 539 5.15 1.16 20.73
#